data_AF-A0A4R4UKC6-F1
#
_entry.id   AF-A0A4R4UKC6-F1
#
_cell.length_a   1.000
_cell.length_b   1.000
_cell.length_c   1.000
_cell.angle_alpha   90.00
_cell.angle_beta   90.00
_cell.angle_gamma   90.00
#
_symmetry.space_group_name_H-M   'P 1'
#
loop_
_entity.id
_entity.type
_entity.pdbx_description
1 polymer ?
#
loop_
_entity_poly.entity_id
_entity_poly.type
_entity_poly.pdbx_seq_one_letter_code
_entity_poly.pdbx_strand_id
1 'polypeptide(L)'
;ACYRSHAWRDTCRELGITHKRTRPYRPQTNGKIERFHRTLADGWAYARLYESTQQRNAALPAWIHFYNYHRSHSAIGGTPPVTRLTNLPGHHT
;
A
#
# COMPACT_ATOMS: atom_id res chain seq x y z
N ALA A 1 -16.28 12.73 -4.02
CA ALA A 1 -15.83 11.32 -3.95
C ALA A 1 -14.58 11.14 -4.81
N CYS A 2 -13.40 10.95 -4.19
CA CYS A 2 -12.10 11.03 -4.87
C CYS A 2 -11.96 10.05 -6.06
N TYR A 3 -12.44 8.81 -5.93
CA TYR A 3 -12.34 7.79 -6.98
C TYR A 3 -13.51 7.77 -7.99
N ARG A 4 -14.41 8.77 -7.92
CA ARG A 4 -15.53 8.95 -8.86
C ARG A 4 -15.43 10.26 -9.64
N SER A 5 -14.47 11.14 -9.32
CA SER A 5 -14.34 12.44 -9.97
C SER A 5 -13.91 12.29 -11.43
N HIS A 6 -14.28 13.28 -12.25
CA HIS A 6 -13.81 13.36 -13.63
C HIS A 6 -12.29 13.49 -13.71
N ALA A 7 -11.70 14.34 -12.86
CA ALA A 7 -10.24 14.47 -12.75
C ALA A 7 -9.53 13.12 -12.55
N TRP A 8 -10.00 12.28 -11.62
CA TRP A 8 -9.43 10.95 -11.41
C TRP A 8 -9.56 10.05 -12.64
N ARG A 9 -10.75 10.03 -13.26
CA ARG A 9 -11.03 9.23 -14.47
C ARG A 9 -10.11 9.64 -15.62
N ASP A 10 -9.94 10.94 -15.82
CA ASP A 10 -9.20 11.50 -16.95
C ASP A 10 -7.70 11.26 -16.75
N THR A 11 -7.16 11.46 -15.55
CA THR A 11 -5.78 11.06 -15.21
C THR A 11 -5.52 9.56 -15.38
N CYS A 12 -6.45 8.68 -14.96
CA CYS A 12 -6.30 7.25 -15.22
C CYS A 12 -6.25 6.93 -16.72
N ARG A 13 -7.04 7.61 -17.54
CA ARG A 13 -7.04 7.43 -18.99
C ARG A 13 -5.71 7.88 -19.60
N GLU A 14 -5.22 9.06 -19.21
CA GLU A 14 -3.93 9.60 -19.66
C GLU A 14 -2.76 8.67 -19.33
N LEU A 15 -2.76 8.08 -18.13
CA LEU A 15 -1.73 7.15 -17.68
C LEU A 15 -1.93 5.70 -18.17
N GLY A 16 -2.97 5.41 -18.96
CA GLY A 16 -3.28 4.06 -19.41
C GLY A 16 -3.69 3.09 -18.28
N ILE A 17 -4.13 3.61 -17.14
CA ILE A 17 -4.49 2.83 -15.94
C ILE A 17 -5.96 2.39 -16.02
N THR A 18 -6.19 1.07 -16.01
CA THR A 18 -7.55 0.52 -15.88
C THR A 18 -7.98 0.50 -14.42
N HIS A 19 -8.87 1.41 -14.02
CA HIS A 19 -9.42 1.43 -12.66
C HIS A 19 -10.38 0.25 -12.41
N LYS A 20 -10.01 -0.63 -11.47
CA LYS A 20 -10.87 -1.72 -10.98
C LYS A 20 -11.54 -1.34 -9.68
N ARG A 21 -12.87 -1.52 -9.59
CA ARG A 21 -13.63 -1.30 -8.36
C ARG A 21 -13.88 -2.61 -7.63
N THR A 22 -13.86 -2.57 -6.30
CA THR A 22 -14.33 -3.69 -5.47
C THR A 22 -15.80 -3.97 -5.79
N ARG A 23 -16.09 -5.21 -6.19
CA ARG A 23 -17.47 -5.61 -6.49
C ARG A 23 -18.28 -5.63 -5.18
N PRO A 24 -19.53 -5.14 -5.18
CA PRO A 24 -20.41 -5.28 -4.03
C PRO A 24 -20.45 -6.73 -3.51
N TYR A 25 -20.47 -6.88 -2.19
CA TYR A 25 -20.49 -8.18 -1.49
C TYR A 25 -19.27 -9.08 -1.72
N ARG A 26 -18.15 -8.54 -2.23
CA ARG A 26 -16.88 -9.26 -2.39
C ARG A 26 -15.71 -8.55 -1.71
N PRO A 27 -15.70 -8.45 -0.35
CA PRO A 27 -14.64 -7.78 0.38
C PRO A 27 -13.27 -8.48 0.26
N GLN A 28 -13.25 -9.76 -0.11
CA GLN A 28 -12.03 -10.56 -0.17
C GLN A 28 -10.99 -9.99 -1.14
N THR A 29 -11.41 -9.25 -2.18
CA THR A 29 -10.49 -8.61 -3.13
C THR A 29 -9.75 -7.42 -2.52
N ASN A 30 -10.24 -6.85 -1.43
CA ASN A 30 -9.65 -5.69 -0.74
C ASN A 30 -8.78 -6.08 0.47
N GLY A 31 -8.80 -7.36 0.87
CA GLY A 31 -8.15 -7.79 2.11
C GLY A 31 -6.64 -7.54 2.17
N LYS A 32 -5.94 -7.45 1.02
CA LYS A 32 -4.52 -7.11 0.98
C LYS A 32 -4.25 -5.68 1.46
N ILE A 33 -4.98 -4.70 0.92
CA ILE A 33 -4.81 -3.29 1.31
C ILE A 33 -5.32 -3.05 2.73
N GLU A 34 -6.41 -3.71 3.12
CA GLU A 34 -6.92 -3.64 4.50
C GLU A 34 -5.90 -4.18 5.52
N ARG A 35 -5.28 -5.33 5.23
CA ARG A 35 -4.22 -5.89 6.07
C ARG A 35 -2.99 -4.99 6.13
N PHE A 36 -2.63 -4.37 5.00
CA PHE A 36 -1.54 -3.39 4.96
C PHE A 36 -1.86 -2.16 5.82
N HIS A 37 -3.06 -1.57 5.68
CA HIS A 37 -3.48 -0.42 6.49
C HIS A 37 -3.45 -0.72 7.99
N ARG A 38 -3.88 -1.92 8.41
CA ARG A 38 -3.74 -2.33 9.81
C ARG A 38 -2.28 -2.39 10.25
N THR A 39 -1.41 -2.99 9.44
CA THR A 39 0.03 -3.06 9.75
C THR A 39 0.69 -1.68 9.80
N LEU A 40 0.28 -0.77 8.91
CA LEU A 40 0.70 0.62 8.88
C LEU A 40 0.22 1.39 10.12
N ALA A 41 -1.01 1.14 10.56
CA ALA A 41 -1.55 1.73 11.77
C ALA A 41 -0.75 1.27 13.01
N ASP A 42 -0.57 -0.04 13.16
CA ASP A 42 0.12 -0.64 14.31
C ASP A 42 1.61 -0.26 14.34
N GLY A 43 2.26 -0.25 13.17
CA GLY A 43 3.72 -0.07 13.07
C GLY A 43 4.18 1.38 12.95
N TRP A 44 3.33 2.28 12.46
CA TRP A 44 3.68 3.69 12.27
C TRP A 44 2.70 4.63 12.96
N ALA A 45 1.41 4.57 12.62
CA ALA A 45 0.47 5.62 13.02
C ALA A 45 0.29 5.69 14.55
N TYR A 46 0.32 4.52 15.22
CA TYR A 46 0.07 4.37 16.65
C TYR A 46 1.22 3.67 17.40
N ALA A 47 2.36 3.45 16.75
CA ALA A 47 3.50 2.78 17.36
C ALA A 47 4.15 3.56 18.51
N ARG A 48 3.95 4.88 18.55
CA ARG A 48 4.45 5.77 19.60
C ARG A 48 3.59 7.02 19.69
N LEU A 49 3.76 7.76 20.78
CA LEU A 49 3.21 9.10 20.89
C LEU A 49 3.98 10.04 19.95
N TYR A 50 3.25 10.75 19.11
CA TYR A 50 3.79 11.84 18.30
C TYR A 50 3.26 13.16 18.85
N GLU A 51 4.15 14.13 18.98
CA GLU A 51 3.83 15.48 19.47
C GLU A 51 3.12 16.31 18.39
N SER A 52 3.30 15.95 17.11
CA SER A 52 2.64 16.62 16.00
C SER A 52 2.41 15.69 14.79
N THR A 53 1.47 16.09 13.93
CA THR A 53 1.27 15.43 12.64
C THR A 53 2.52 15.53 11.74
N GLN A 54 3.29 16.62 11.85
CA GLN A 54 4.53 16.79 11.10
C GLN A 54 5.58 15.75 11.51
N GLN A 55 5.75 15.52 12.81
CA GLN A 55 6.64 14.47 13.33
C GLN A 55 6.19 13.07 12.87
N ARG A 56 4.88 12.79 12.90
CA ARG A 56 4.32 11.54 12.40
C ARG A 56 4.60 11.35 10.91
N ASN A 57 4.38 12.39 10.11
CA ASN A 57 4.65 12.36 8.67
C ASN A 57 6.14 12.18 8.36
N ALA A 58 7.04 12.82 9.13
CA ALA A 58 8.48 12.66 8.98
C ALA A 58 8.97 11.23 9.29
N ALA A 59 8.26 10.49 10.15
CA ALA A 59 8.57 9.10 10.46
C ALA A 59 8.09 8.10 9.40
N LEU A 60 7.11 8.49 8.56
CA LEU A 60 6.49 7.58 7.60
C LEU A 60 7.48 6.99 6.56
N PRO A 61 8.36 7.78 5.91
CA PRO A 61 9.28 7.25 4.91
C PRO A 61 10.20 6.14 5.45
N ALA A 62 10.76 6.37 6.65
CA ALA A 62 11.63 5.39 7.30
C ALA A 62 10.89 4.09 7.62
N TRP A 63 9.64 4.20 8.10
CA TRP A 63 8.81 3.03 8.36
C TRP A 63 8.44 2.26 7.09
N ILE A 64 8.10 2.95 5.99
CA ILE A 64 7.81 2.32 4.70
C ILE A 64 9.04 1.57 4.17
N HIS A 65 10.23 2.16 4.32
CA HIS A 65 11.48 1.51 3.95
C HIS A 65 11.72 0.23 4.79
N PHE A 66 11.53 0.30 6.11
CA PHE A 66 11.59 -0.87 6.97
C PHE A 66 10.57 -1.94 6.53
N TYR A 67 9.31 -1.57 6.31
CA TYR A 67 8.26 -2.50 5.91
C TYR A 67 8.61 -3.23 4.60
N ASN A 68 9.08 -2.51 3.58
CA ASN A 68 9.35 -3.09 2.27
C ASN A 68 10.63 -3.93 2.24
N TYR A 69 11.69 -3.50 2.91
CA TYR A 69 13.04 -4.04 2.73
C TYR A 69 13.55 -4.87 3.91
N HIS A 70 12.97 -4.74 5.11
CA HIS A 70 13.53 -5.33 6.33
C HIS A 70 12.53 -6.20 7.09
N ARG A 71 11.23 -5.87 7.03
CA ARG A 71 10.21 -6.58 7.80
C ARG A 71 10.06 -8.01 7.28
N SER A 72 10.39 -8.98 8.13
CA SER A 72 10.09 -10.38 7.88
C SER A 72 8.59 -10.60 7.70
N HIS A 73 8.20 -11.29 6.63
CA HIS A 73 6.79 -11.53 6.32
C HIS A 73 6.49 -13.03 6.24
N SER A 74 5.69 -13.53 7.20
CA SER A 74 5.42 -14.96 7.39
C SER A 74 4.85 -15.65 6.14
N ALA A 75 3.95 -15.00 5.42
CA ALA A 75 3.35 -15.58 4.20
C ALA A 75 4.33 -15.77 3.03
N ILE A 76 5.57 -15.26 3.12
CA ILE A 76 6.61 -15.39 2.09
C ILE A 76 7.91 -15.95 2.68
N GLY A 77 7.78 -16.86 3.65
CA GLY A 77 8.93 -17.57 4.22
C GLY A 77 9.85 -16.68 5.05
N GLY A 78 9.30 -15.60 5.63
CA GLY A 78 10.08 -14.69 6.47
C GLY A 78 10.96 -13.71 5.70
N THR A 79 10.86 -13.66 4.37
CA THR A 79 11.56 -12.67 3.55
C THR A 79 10.84 -11.31 3.55
N PRO A 80 11.52 -10.20 3.20
CA PRO A 80 10.89 -8.89 3.08
C PRO A 80 9.94 -8.78 1.87
N PRO A 81 8.87 -7.97 1.94
CA PRO A 81 7.90 -7.81 0.85
C PRO A 81 8.48 -7.48 -0.53
N VAL A 82 9.58 -6.72 -0.60
CA VAL A 82 10.23 -6.33 -1.86
C VAL A 82 10.67 -7.53 -2.70
N THR A 83 10.97 -8.68 -2.08
CA THR A 83 11.39 -9.90 -2.79
C THR A 83 10.32 -10.46 -3.73
N ARG A 84 9.05 -10.04 -3.57
CA ARG A 84 7.94 -10.43 -4.45
C ARG A 84 7.70 -9.46 -5.61
N LEU A 85 8.37 -8.32 -5.62
CA LEU A 85 8.27 -7.31 -6.68
C LEU A 85 9.27 -7.57 -7.83
N THR A 86 9.53 -8.83 -8.15
CA THR A 86 10.44 -9.24 -9.22
C THR A 86 9.80 -9.23 -10.61
N ASN A 87 8.46 -9.27 -10.69
CA ASN A 87 7.72 -9.24 -11.95
C ASN A 87 7.05 -7.88 -12.15
N LEU A 88 7.83 -6.89 -12.58
CA LEU A 88 7.29 -5.65 -13.10
C LEU A 88 6.45 -5.94 -14.36
N PRO A 89 5.25 -5.38 -14.49
CA PRO A 89 4.45 -5.51 -15.71
C PRO A 89 5.29 -5.08 -16.93
N GLY A 90 5.46 -5.98 -17.91
CA GLY A 90 6.31 -5.76 -19.10
C GLY A 90 7.63 -6.54 -19.11
N HIS A 91 8.02 -7.18 -18.00
CA HIS A 91 9.21 -8.03 -17.91
C HIS A 91 8.84 -9.52 -17.87
N HIS A 92 7.95 -9.95 -18.77
CA HIS A 92 7.74 -11.37 -19.05
C HIS A 92 8.71 -11.78 -20.16
N THR A 93 9.79 -12.49 -19.84
CA THR A 93 10.42 -13.41 -20.80
C THR A 93 9.59 -14.67 -20.91
#